data_AF-A0A942GLX8-F1
#
_entry.id   AF-A0A942GLX8-F1
#
_cell.length_a   1.000
_cell.length_b   1.000
_cell.length_c   1.000
_cell.angle_alpha   90.00
_cell.angle_beta   90.00
_cell.angle_gamma   90.00
#
_symmetry.space_group_name_H-M   'P 1'
#
loop_
_entity.id
_entity.type
_entity.pdbx_description
1 polymer ?
#
loop_
_entity_poly.entity_id
_entity_poly.type
_entity_poly.pdbx_seq_one_letter_code
_entity_poly.pdbx_strand_id
1 'polypeptide(L)'
;MADDSDGGFEFTTNDINYYYTLTVASVTNFKYSWQAAAWYSGSIVGSTGSTGSNPTCGPRPPTRIHLIQATYQIWISRTTPGTLSTLPKIETYTVPASGTISQSVIFSGPLSSGSGWTTLTMPSGGQWVEGTSQGWAVPTSTYGTGDFQATLTWVNSQTNKSDVDLHLYGPSNMHVFWNSKSSSDQSVELDRDWQETVGNAIENIYSLKTMPAGSYSLKVNLYSGSPANYRVRAINKGTVKTYTGTISAKNDTEVQSNMINIETFTK
;
A
#
# COMPACT_ATOMS: atom_id res chain seq x y z
N MET A 1 9.58 -3.81 36.41
CA MET A 1 9.08 -3.04 35.26
C MET A 1 8.51 -4.07 34.30
N ALA A 2 7.33 -3.86 33.73
CA ALA A 2 6.77 -4.84 32.80
C ALA A 2 7.81 -5.10 31.69
N ASP A 3 8.04 -6.37 31.35
CA ASP A 3 8.90 -6.81 30.26
C ASP A 3 8.28 -6.39 28.91
N ASP A 4 8.08 -5.09 28.72
CA ASP A 4 7.60 -4.47 27.50
C ASP A 4 8.71 -4.67 26.46
N SER A 5 8.50 -5.66 25.59
CA SER A 5 9.57 -6.19 24.74
C SER A 5 9.41 -5.74 23.30
N ASP A 6 9.96 -4.57 23.02
CA ASP A 6 10.23 -4.09 21.66
C ASP A 6 11.39 -4.90 21.09
N GLY A 7 11.09 -5.99 20.41
CA GLY A 7 12.07 -6.73 19.62
C GLY A 7 12.18 -6.18 18.20
N GLY A 8 12.85 -6.92 17.33
CA GLY A 8 12.86 -6.56 15.92
C GLY A 8 13.75 -7.44 15.08
N PHE A 9 13.55 -7.35 13.77
CA PHE A 9 14.45 -7.93 12.80
C PHE A 9 15.43 -6.89 12.26
N GLU A 10 16.65 -7.33 12.00
CA GLU A 10 17.57 -6.62 11.12
C GLU A 10 17.92 -7.49 9.91
N PHE A 11 17.94 -6.86 8.74
CA PHE A 11 18.31 -7.46 7.47
C PHE A 11 19.49 -6.70 6.88
N THR A 12 20.60 -7.41 6.70
CA THR A 12 21.83 -6.83 6.18
C THR A 12 22.14 -7.43 4.81
N THR A 13 22.45 -6.54 3.87
CA THR A 13 22.87 -6.87 2.51
C THR A 13 24.06 -5.99 2.14
N ASN A 14 24.95 -6.52 1.31
CA ASN A 14 26.09 -5.77 0.78
C ASN A 14 25.70 -4.92 -0.44
N ASP A 15 24.48 -5.07 -0.94
CA ASP A 15 24.00 -4.35 -2.12
C ASP A 15 23.42 -2.99 -1.74
N ILE A 16 24.25 -1.96 -1.88
CA ILE A 16 23.91 -0.56 -1.55
C ILE A 16 23.14 0.15 -2.65
N ASN A 17 22.83 -0.53 -3.77
CA ASN A 17 22.08 0.08 -4.87
C ASN A 17 20.57 0.11 -4.63
N TYR A 18 20.08 -0.67 -3.66
CA TYR A 18 18.65 -0.83 -3.41
C TYR A 18 18.27 -0.39 -2.01
N TYR A 19 17.14 0.31 -1.89
CA TYR A 19 16.46 0.45 -0.62
C TYR A 19 15.72 -0.85 -0.29
N TYR A 20 15.89 -1.37 0.92
CA TYR A 20 15.19 -2.58 1.33
C TYR A 20 14.06 -2.26 2.29
N THR A 21 12.93 -2.94 2.08
CA THR A 21 11.75 -2.88 2.93
C THR A 21 11.41 -4.27 3.42
N LEU A 22 11.22 -4.39 4.73
CA LEU A 22 10.71 -5.58 5.41
C LEU A 22 9.22 -5.38 5.67
N THR A 23 8.39 -6.34 5.26
CA THR A 23 6.93 -6.29 5.46
C THR A 23 6.45 -7.54 6.16
N VAL A 24 5.66 -7.40 7.22
CA VAL A 24 5.10 -8.55 7.94
C VAL A 24 4.10 -9.28 7.04
N ALA A 25 4.42 -10.52 6.67
CA ALA A 25 3.58 -11.41 5.86
C ALA A 25 2.58 -12.18 6.74
N SER A 26 3.08 -12.76 7.83
CA SER A 26 2.27 -13.45 8.82
C SER A 26 2.97 -13.43 10.16
N VAL A 27 2.19 -13.71 11.21
CA VAL A 27 2.67 -13.76 12.58
C VAL A 27 1.95 -14.88 13.33
N THR A 28 2.69 -15.59 14.18
CA THR A 28 2.20 -16.68 15.03
C THR A 28 2.99 -16.68 16.33
N ASN A 29 2.51 -17.42 17.34
CA ASN A 29 3.25 -17.65 18.59
C ASN A 29 3.66 -16.35 19.32
N PHE A 30 2.71 -15.42 19.50
CA PHE A 30 2.95 -14.24 20.31
C PHE A 30 3.37 -14.63 21.73
N LYS A 31 4.51 -14.11 22.20
CA LYS A 31 4.93 -14.26 23.59
C LYS A 31 3.96 -13.56 24.53
N TYR A 32 3.51 -12.37 24.14
CA TYR A 32 2.53 -11.56 24.87
C TYR A 32 1.39 -11.17 23.95
N SER A 33 0.33 -11.98 23.91
CA SER A 33 -0.82 -11.79 23.00
C SER A 33 -1.52 -10.43 23.15
N TRP A 34 -1.51 -9.84 24.36
CA TRP A 34 -2.12 -8.54 24.62
C TRP A 34 -1.43 -7.38 23.88
N GLN A 35 -0.12 -7.47 23.61
CA GLN A 35 0.61 -6.42 22.88
C GLN A 35 0.12 -6.30 21.44
N ALA A 36 -0.25 -7.42 20.81
CA ALA A 36 -0.78 -7.42 19.44
C ALA A 36 -2.11 -6.63 19.35
N ALA A 37 -2.98 -6.79 20.35
CA ALA A 37 -4.25 -6.07 20.42
C ALA A 37 -4.06 -4.58 20.74
N ALA A 38 -3.18 -4.27 21.70
CA ALA A 38 -2.99 -2.91 22.20
C ALA A 38 -2.18 -2.02 21.26
N TRP A 39 -1.10 -2.54 20.65
CA TRP A 39 -0.13 -1.70 19.94
C TRP A 39 -0.36 -1.66 18.43
N TYR A 40 -0.98 -2.70 17.87
CA TYR A 40 -1.23 -2.81 16.43
C TYR A 40 -2.73 -2.82 16.09
N SER A 41 -3.59 -2.42 17.03
CA SER A 41 -5.05 -2.40 16.87
C SER A 41 -5.62 -3.72 16.32
N GLY A 42 -4.99 -4.85 16.69
CA GLY A 42 -5.37 -6.19 16.25
C GLY A 42 -4.82 -6.64 14.89
N SER A 43 -4.03 -5.84 14.17
CA SER A 43 -3.41 -6.26 12.89
C SER A 43 -1.98 -5.76 12.71
N ILE A 44 -1.01 -6.64 12.97
CA ILE A 44 0.42 -6.40 12.71
C ILE A 44 0.84 -6.79 11.28
N VAL A 45 0.06 -7.64 10.60
CA VAL A 45 0.30 -8.02 9.20
C VAL A 45 0.27 -6.78 8.32
N GLY A 46 1.30 -6.61 7.50
CA GLY A 46 1.49 -5.43 6.68
C GLY A 46 2.26 -4.28 7.31
N SER A 47 2.64 -4.40 8.58
CA SER A 47 3.59 -3.45 9.19
C SER A 47 4.92 -3.53 8.45
N THR A 48 5.59 -2.38 8.28
CA THR A 48 6.84 -2.28 7.52
C THR A 48 7.96 -1.63 8.30
N GLY A 49 9.18 -2.00 7.95
CA GLY A 49 10.40 -1.31 8.34
C GLY A 49 11.29 -1.14 7.11
N SER A 50 11.90 0.02 6.94
CA SER A 50 12.71 0.35 5.76
C SER A 50 13.94 1.15 6.14
N THR A 51 14.93 1.19 5.25
CA THR A 51 16.09 2.07 5.35
C THR A 51 16.04 3.21 4.36
N GLY A 52 16.70 4.31 4.73
CA GLY A 52 16.95 5.45 3.86
C GLY A 52 15.93 6.58 4.02
N SER A 53 16.39 7.80 3.77
CA SER A 53 15.53 8.98 3.64
C SER A 53 16.05 9.79 2.46
N ASN A 54 15.29 9.81 1.37
CA ASN A 54 15.49 10.80 0.30
C ASN A 54 15.15 12.19 0.88
N PRO A 55 16.02 13.23 0.82
CA PRO A 55 17.20 13.38 -0.04
C PRO A 55 18.57 13.22 0.63
N THR A 56 18.65 12.99 1.94
CA THR A 56 19.90 13.17 2.69
C THR A 56 20.71 11.91 2.90
N CYS A 57 20.14 10.71 2.74
CA CYS A 57 20.86 9.45 2.92
C CYS A 57 20.31 8.37 1.99
N GLY A 58 21.16 7.91 1.07
CA GLY A 58 20.92 6.76 0.20
C GLY A 58 20.71 5.44 0.98
N PRO A 59 20.60 4.31 0.27
CA PRO A 59 20.36 3.03 0.93
C PRO A 59 21.46 2.71 1.93
N ARG A 60 21.10 2.49 3.19
CA ARG A 60 22.05 2.19 4.27
C ARG A 60 21.60 0.93 5.00
N PRO A 61 22.24 -0.23 4.79
CA PRO A 61 22.04 -1.37 5.68
C PRO A 61 22.48 -1.00 7.11
N PRO A 62 21.92 -1.67 8.13
CA PRO A 62 20.91 -2.71 8.03
C PRO A 62 19.48 -2.17 7.95
N THR A 63 18.59 -2.86 7.24
CA THR A 63 17.14 -2.60 7.30
C THR A 63 16.54 -3.22 8.54
N ARG A 64 15.81 -2.40 9.30
CA ARG A 64 15.26 -2.79 10.58
C ARG A 64 13.75 -2.60 10.62
N ILE A 65 13.09 -3.50 11.34
CA ILE A 65 11.67 -3.39 11.68
C ILE A 65 11.50 -3.75 13.16
N HIS A 66 10.92 -2.84 13.94
CA HIS A 66 10.53 -3.11 15.32
C HIS A 66 9.22 -3.88 15.34
N LEU A 67 9.19 -4.95 16.11
CA LEU A 67 8.04 -5.83 16.24
C LEU A 67 8.02 -6.41 17.65
N ILE A 68 6.85 -6.85 18.08
CA ILE A 68 6.71 -7.58 19.34
C ILE A 68 7.31 -8.98 19.23
N GLN A 69 7.55 -9.62 20.37
CA GLN A 69 8.12 -10.96 20.41
C GLN A 69 7.12 -12.01 19.89
N ALA A 70 7.39 -12.58 18.72
CA ALA A 70 6.61 -13.64 18.10
C ALA A 70 7.42 -14.35 16.99
N THR A 71 6.78 -15.31 16.30
CA THR A 71 7.31 -15.92 15.07
C THR A 71 6.67 -15.28 13.85
N TYR A 72 7.49 -14.86 12.89
CA TYR A 72 7.07 -14.09 11.73
C TYR A 72 7.48 -14.76 10.42
N GLN A 73 6.66 -14.52 9.40
CA GLN A 73 7.08 -14.52 8.00
C GLN A 73 7.19 -13.06 7.56
N ILE A 74 8.29 -12.70 6.90
CA ILE A 74 8.61 -11.33 6.49
C ILE A 74 8.90 -11.34 4.97
N TRP A 75 8.12 -10.57 4.22
CA TRP A 75 8.46 -10.26 2.84
C TRP A 75 9.64 -9.30 2.79
N ILE A 76 10.60 -9.60 1.93
CA ILE A 76 11.75 -8.75 1.66
C ILE A 76 11.57 -8.16 0.27
N SER A 77 11.46 -6.84 0.21
CA SER A 77 11.39 -6.08 -1.03
C SER A 77 12.62 -5.22 -1.19
N ARG A 78 13.04 -5.02 -2.45
CA ARG A 78 14.10 -4.10 -2.82
C ARG A 78 13.56 -3.08 -3.82
N THR A 79 13.94 -1.83 -3.66
CA THR A 79 13.54 -0.72 -4.52
C THR A 79 14.77 -0.15 -5.19
N THR A 80 14.79 -0.20 -6.52
CA THR A 80 15.75 0.56 -7.32
C THR A 80 15.35 2.04 -7.21
N PRO A 81 16.25 2.94 -6.77
CA PRO A 81 15.97 4.36 -6.78
C PRO A 81 15.58 4.83 -8.18
N GLY A 82 14.51 5.63 -8.27
CA GLY A 82 14.19 6.30 -9.52
C GLY A 82 15.19 7.43 -9.82
N THR A 83 15.19 7.87 -11.07
CA THR A 83 15.81 9.13 -11.49
C THR A 83 14.72 10.14 -11.86
N LEU A 84 15.10 11.34 -12.31
CA LEU A 84 14.14 12.30 -12.87
C LEU A 84 13.39 11.76 -14.10
N SER A 85 13.93 10.75 -14.79
CA SER A 85 13.39 10.19 -16.02
C SER A 85 13.07 8.69 -15.93
N THR A 86 13.22 8.08 -14.76
CA THR A 86 13.03 6.64 -14.56
C THR A 86 12.32 6.41 -13.26
N LEU A 87 11.16 5.76 -13.31
CA LEU A 87 10.39 5.46 -12.10
C LEU A 87 11.17 4.48 -11.20
N PRO A 88 11.03 4.60 -9.86
CA PRO A 88 11.52 3.58 -8.95
C PRO A 88 10.90 2.23 -9.28
N LYS A 89 11.74 1.18 -9.33
CA LYS A 89 11.30 -0.19 -9.57
C LYS A 89 11.32 -0.97 -8.27
N ILE A 90 10.20 -1.59 -7.90
CA ILE A 90 10.09 -2.44 -6.72
C ILE A 90 10.09 -3.90 -7.16
N GLU A 91 10.92 -4.71 -6.49
CA GLU A 91 10.94 -6.15 -6.64
C GLU A 91 10.77 -6.79 -5.25
N THR A 92 9.93 -7.80 -5.14
CA THR A 92 9.78 -8.60 -3.92
C THR A 92 10.33 -9.98 -4.14
N TYR A 93 11.02 -10.52 -3.13
CA TYR A 93 11.49 -11.88 -3.16
C TYR A 93 10.33 -12.85 -2.97
N THR A 94 10.20 -13.86 -3.83
CA THR A 94 9.01 -14.73 -3.91
C THR A 94 8.80 -15.64 -2.70
N VAL A 95 9.79 -15.76 -1.82
CA VAL A 95 9.71 -16.58 -0.61
C VAL A 95 9.91 -15.66 0.60
N PRO A 96 8.98 -15.60 1.56
CA PRO A 96 9.16 -14.77 2.74
C PRO A 96 10.25 -15.36 3.64
N ALA A 97 11.03 -14.50 4.28
CA ALA A 97 11.99 -14.91 5.29
C ALA A 97 11.26 -15.25 6.59
N SER A 98 11.69 -16.30 7.27
CA SER A 98 11.12 -16.70 8.56
C SER A 98 12.06 -16.31 9.70
N GLY A 99 11.50 -15.91 10.84
CA GLY A 99 12.29 -15.65 12.04
C GLY A 99 11.45 -15.58 13.31
N THR A 100 12.10 -15.80 14.46
CA THR A 100 11.46 -15.69 15.78
C THR A 100 12.19 -14.67 16.63
N ILE A 101 11.44 -13.68 17.13
CA ILE A 101 11.96 -12.65 18.02
C ILE A 101 11.84 -13.14 19.46
N SER A 102 12.94 -13.66 20.01
CA SER A 102 13.00 -14.26 21.35
C SER A 102 13.48 -13.30 22.45
N GLN A 103 13.96 -12.12 22.09
CA GLN A 103 14.46 -11.09 23.01
C GLN A 103 14.11 -9.68 22.56
N SER A 104 14.12 -8.74 23.51
CA SER A 104 13.97 -7.30 23.23
C SER A 104 15.24 -6.71 22.60
N VAL A 105 15.07 -5.65 21.82
CA VAL A 105 16.14 -4.75 21.40
C VAL A 105 16.42 -3.76 22.54
N ILE A 106 17.69 -3.60 22.90
CA ILE A 106 18.13 -2.70 23.98
C ILE A 106 18.68 -1.42 23.36
N PHE A 107 18.10 -0.29 23.75
CA PHE A 107 18.59 1.06 23.40
C PHE A 107 19.37 1.65 24.58
N SER A 108 20.64 2.01 24.35
CA SER A 108 21.50 2.65 25.35
C SER A 108 21.34 4.17 25.41
N GLY A 109 20.54 4.74 24.52
CA GLY A 109 20.22 6.17 24.49
C GLY A 109 19.38 6.58 23.27
N PRO A 110 18.93 7.84 23.19
CA PRO A 110 17.98 8.33 22.17
C PRO A 110 18.45 8.22 20.72
N LEU A 111 19.77 8.13 20.51
CA LEU A 111 20.39 8.02 19.19
C LEU A 111 21.12 6.68 18.99
N SER A 112 20.95 5.73 19.92
CA SER A 112 21.56 4.42 19.80
C SER A 112 20.89 3.60 18.69
N SER A 113 21.67 2.76 18.00
CA SER A 113 21.17 1.89 16.93
C SER A 113 20.39 0.67 17.43
N GLY A 114 20.24 0.53 18.75
CA GLY A 114 19.77 -0.69 19.39
C GLY A 114 20.79 -1.84 19.31
N SER A 115 20.69 -2.78 20.25
CA SER A 115 21.44 -4.04 20.26
C SER A 115 20.50 -5.22 20.57
N GLY A 116 20.81 -6.42 20.08
CA GLY A 116 19.96 -7.61 20.31
C GLY A 116 18.95 -7.92 19.19
N TRP A 117 19.05 -7.22 18.05
CA TRP A 117 18.26 -7.48 16.85
C TRP A 117 18.32 -8.95 16.41
N THR A 118 17.18 -9.50 16.00
CA THR A 118 17.14 -10.82 15.36
C THR A 118 17.58 -10.68 13.90
N THR A 119 18.65 -11.35 13.51
CA THR A 119 19.10 -11.35 12.11
C THR A 119 18.11 -12.10 11.23
N LEU A 120 17.65 -11.44 10.17
CA LEU A 120 16.83 -12.03 9.13
C LEU A 120 17.72 -12.32 7.91
N THR A 121 17.62 -13.53 7.37
CA THR A 121 18.41 -13.95 6.19
C THR A 121 17.50 -14.21 4.99
N MET A 122 18.02 -14.01 3.79
CA MET A 122 17.30 -14.37 2.56
C MET A 122 17.03 -15.89 2.55
N PRO A 123 15.79 -16.32 2.31
CA PRO A 123 15.46 -17.74 2.20
C PRO A 123 15.96 -18.34 0.88
N SER A 124 16.25 -19.64 0.88
CA SER A 124 16.63 -20.37 -0.33
C SER A 124 15.44 -20.59 -1.27
N GLY A 125 15.70 -20.69 -2.58
CA GLY A 125 14.71 -21.12 -3.57
C GLY A 125 13.70 -20.04 -3.99
N GLY A 126 13.91 -18.78 -3.58
CA GLY A 126 13.15 -17.64 -4.08
C GLY A 126 13.84 -16.94 -5.25
N GLN A 127 13.12 -16.01 -5.86
CA GLN A 127 13.62 -15.13 -6.91
C GLN A 127 13.03 -13.73 -6.72
N TRP A 128 13.67 -12.73 -7.30
CA TRP A 128 13.12 -11.37 -7.34
C TRP A 128 12.09 -11.27 -8.45
N VAL A 129 10.88 -10.86 -8.10
CA VAL A 129 9.82 -10.55 -9.07
C VAL A 129 9.41 -9.10 -8.92
N GLU A 130 9.19 -8.42 -10.04
CA GLU A 130 8.65 -7.06 -10.03
C GLU A 130 7.24 -7.07 -9.44
N GLY A 131 7.00 -6.23 -8.45
CA GLY A 131 5.79 -6.38 -7.64
C GLY A 131 6.00 -6.19 -6.15
N THR A 132 4.89 -6.09 -5.44
CA THR A 132 4.78 -6.53 -4.05
C THR A 132 4.36 -8.00 -4.02
N SER A 133 4.62 -8.72 -2.91
CA SER A 133 4.25 -10.13 -2.73
C SER A 133 2.77 -10.44 -2.98
N GLN A 134 2.44 -11.69 -3.33
CA GLN A 134 1.06 -12.17 -3.45
C GLN A 134 0.23 -11.80 -2.21
N GLY A 135 -0.95 -11.21 -2.43
CA GLY A 135 -1.80 -10.70 -1.36
C GLY A 135 -1.68 -9.21 -1.09
N TRP A 136 -0.84 -8.47 -1.84
CA TRP A 136 -0.82 -7.01 -1.85
C TRP A 136 -1.14 -6.46 -3.24
N ALA A 137 -1.79 -5.30 -3.30
CA ALA A 137 -2.14 -4.64 -4.56
C ALA A 137 -0.89 -4.51 -5.43
N VAL A 138 -1.02 -4.87 -6.71
CA VAL A 138 0.03 -4.71 -7.73
C VAL A 138 0.61 -3.29 -7.61
N PRO A 139 1.95 -3.10 -7.68
CA PRO A 139 2.53 -1.76 -7.69
C PRO A 139 1.78 -0.90 -8.69
N THR A 140 1.31 0.24 -8.21
CA THR A 140 0.83 1.27 -9.10
C THR A 140 2.01 1.72 -9.93
N SER A 141 1.96 1.47 -11.23
CA SER A 141 2.69 2.31 -12.16
C SER A 141 2.12 3.71 -11.95
N THR A 142 2.95 4.68 -11.53
CA THR A 142 2.62 6.10 -11.70
C THR A 142 2.51 6.36 -13.19
N TYR A 143 1.31 6.17 -13.72
CA TYR A 143 0.91 6.82 -14.94
C TYR A 143 0.52 8.23 -14.50
N GLY A 144 1.12 9.26 -15.09
CA GLY A 144 0.83 10.65 -14.77
C GLY A 144 1.93 11.38 -14.00
N THR A 145 2.17 12.62 -14.43
CA THR A 145 3.09 13.58 -13.84
C THR A 145 2.37 14.67 -13.03
N GLY A 146 1.04 14.61 -12.97
CA GLY A 146 0.21 15.67 -12.42
C GLY A 146 -0.11 15.53 -10.93
N ASP A 147 -0.64 16.61 -10.35
CA ASP A 147 -0.81 16.74 -8.89
C ASP A 147 -1.88 15.84 -8.25
N PHE A 148 -2.67 15.10 -9.04
CA PHE A 148 -3.79 14.30 -8.55
C PHE A 148 -3.63 12.82 -8.85
N GLN A 149 -3.90 11.99 -7.85
CA GLN A 149 -4.03 10.54 -7.97
C GLN A 149 -5.05 10.03 -6.94
N ALA A 150 -5.95 9.16 -7.35
CA ALA A 150 -6.84 8.41 -6.47
C ALA A 150 -6.69 6.92 -6.75
N THR A 151 -6.47 6.13 -5.71
CA THR A 151 -6.33 4.67 -5.78
C THR A 151 -7.41 4.03 -4.93
N LEU A 152 -8.31 3.29 -5.57
CA LEU A 152 -9.32 2.45 -4.94
C LEU A 152 -8.78 1.02 -4.84
N THR A 153 -8.97 0.39 -3.68
CA THR A 153 -8.64 -1.02 -3.46
C THR A 153 -9.72 -1.75 -2.69
N TRP A 154 -9.98 -3.01 -3.05
CA TRP A 154 -10.85 -3.94 -2.32
C TRP A 154 -10.34 -5.38 -2.54
N VAL A 155 -11.01 -6.36 -1.91
CA VAL A 155 -10.62 -7.77 -1.99
C VAL A 155 -11.78 -8.60 -2.51
N ASN A 156 -11.52 -9.33 -3.59
CA ASN A 156 -12.39 -10.40 -4.07
C ASN A 156 -11.85 -11.73 -3.57
N SER A 157 -12.68 -12.51 -2.91
CA SER A 157 -12.40 -13.89 -2.51
C SER A 157 -13.17 -14.87 -3.39
N GLN A 158 -12.92 -16.17 -3.21
CA GLN A 158 -13.64 -17.20 -3.95
C GLN A 158 -15.16 -17.16 -3.70
N THR A 159 -15.59 -16.72 -2.51
CA THR A 159 -16.99 -16.68 -2.08
C THR A 159 -17.59 -15.27 -2.04
N ASN A 160 -16.76 -14.23 -2.17
CA ASN A 160 -17.18 -12.84 -2.09
C ASN A 160 -16.49 -12.03 -3.18
N LYS A 161 -17.18 -11.81 -4.29
CA LYS A 161 -16.65 -11.09 -5.45
C LYS A 161 -17.50 -9.85 -5.69
N SER A 162 -16.84 -8.75 -6.03
CA SER A 162 -17.45 -7.44 -6.22
C SER A 162 -16.76 -6.73 -7.37
N ASP A 163 -17.56 -5.98 -8.11
CA ASP A 163 -17.14 -5.04 -9.13
C ASP A 163 -17.38 -3.63 -8.59
N VAL A 164 -16.28 -2.97 -8.19
CA VAL A 164 -16.33 -1.70 -7.45
C VAL A 164 -15.60 -0.65 -8.26
N ASP A 165 -16.32 0.34 -8.77
CA ASP A 165 -15.72 1.34 -9.64
C ASP A 165 -15.28 2.60 -8.88
N LEU A 166 -14.23 3.21 -9.40
CA LEU A 166 -13.79 4.55 -9.09
C LEU A 166 -14.32 5.54 -10.13
N HIS A 167 -14.98 6.60 -9.66
CA HIS A 167 -15.51 7.66 -10.50
C HIS A 167 -14.88 9.01 -10.11
N LEU A 168 -14.45 9.78 -11.11
CA LEU A 168 -14.08 11.18 -10.92
C LEU A 168 -14.97 12.08 -11.78
N TYR A 169 -15.73 12.95 -11.13
CA TYR A 169 -16.47 14.03 -11.77
C TYR A 169 -15.68 15.34 -11.68
N GLY A 170 -15.77 16.19 -12.70
CA GLY A 170 -15.10 17.48 -12.74
C GLY A 170 -15.80 18.53 -13.60
N PRO A 171 -15.12 19.66 -13.86
CA PRO A 171 -15.62 20.76 -14.68
C PRO A 171 -16.00 20.32 -16.10
N SER A 172 -16.83 21.10 -16.78
CA SER A 172 -17.20 20.87 -18.19
C SER A 172 -17.82 19.48 -18.45
N ASN A 173 -18.62 18.98 -17.49
CA ASN A 173 -19.20 17.63 -17.51
C ASN A 173 -18.16 16.50 -17.63
N MET A 174 -16.94 16.74 -17.15
CA MET A 174 -15.92 15.70 -17.10
C MET A 174 -16.37 14.57 -16.16
N HIS A 175 -16.32 13.34 -16.65
CA HIS A 175 -16.56 12.13 -15.87
C HIS A 175 -15.59 11.05 -16.36
N VAL A 176 -14.66 10.64 -15.49
CA VAL A 176 -13.70 9.56 -15.76
C VAL A 176 -14.09 8.33 -14.94
N PHE A 177 -14.29 7.20 -15.62
CA PHE A 177 -14.69 5.89 -15.08
C PHE A 177 -14.49 4.79 -16.14
N TRP A 178 -14.86 3.53 -15.85
CA TRP A 178 -14.55 2.37 -16.72
C TRP A 178 -14.99 2.54 -18.19
N ASN A 179 -16.12 3.17 -18.47
CA ASN A 179 -16.63 3.37 -19.85
C ASN A 179 -16.14 4.68 -20.50
N SER A 180 -15.56 5.60 -19.71
CA SER A 180 -14.93 6.83 -20.19
C SER A 180 -13.58 7.01 -19.48
N LYS A 181 -12.61 6.19 -19.88
CA LYS A 181 -11.34 6.05 -19.15
C LYS A 181 -10.44 7.28 -19.22
N SER A 182 -10.73 8.25 -20.08
CA SER A 182 -9.95 9.48 -20.17
C SER A 182 -10.87 10.68 -20.28
N SER A 183 -10.50 11.77 -19.59
CA SER A 183 -11.14 13.07 -19.77
C SER A 183 -11.00 13.54 -21.23
N SER A 184 -11.96 14.30 -21.76
CA SER A 184 -11.94 14.81 -23.14
C SER A 184 -10.71 15.66 -23.48
N ASP A 185 -10.17 16.37 -22.49
CA ASP A 185 -8.95 17.17 -22.61
C ASP A 185 -7.66 16.35 -22.36
N GLN A 186 -7.77 15.05 -22.10
CA GLN A 186 -6.68 14.12 -21.78
C GLN A 186 -5.85 14.56 -20.55
N SER A 187 -6.45 15.30 -19.62
CA SER A 187 -5.79 15.68 -18.37
C SER A 187 -5.82 14.61 -17.29
N VAL A 188 -6.79 13.69 -17.35
CA VAL A 188 -7.03 12.63 -16.37
C VAL A 188 -7.31 11.30 -17.07
N GLU A 189 -6.82 10.21 -16.49
CA GLU A 189 -7.00 8.84 -16.99
C GLU A 189 -7.27 7.84 -15.86
N LEU A 190 -8.05 6.79 -16.17
CA LEU A 190 -8.25 5.55 -15.40
C LEU A 190 -7.34 4.46 -15.99
N ASP A 191 -6.46 3.85 -15.19
CA ASP A 191 -5.54 2.81 -15.68
C ASP A 191 -6.19 1.42 -15.87
N ARG A 192 -7.01 1.01 -14.89
CA ARG A 192 -7.52 -0.36 -14.77
C ARG A 192 -8.98 -0.32 -14.36
N ASP A 193 -9.68 -1.31 -14.85
CA ASP A 193 -11.06 -1.64 -14.54
C ASP A 193 -11.02 -3.08 -14.02
N TRP A 194 -11.17 -3.23 -12.69
CA TRP A 194 -11.04 -4.53 -12.05
C TRP A 194 -12.42 -5.03 -11.65
N GLN A 195 -12.84 -6.14 -12.27
CA GLN A 195 -14.18 -6.70 -12.04
C GLN A 195 -14.17 -7.78 -10.94
N GLU A 196 -14.82 -8.92 -11.14
CA GLU A 196 -15.02 -9.94 -10.13
C GLU A 196 -13.86 -10.96 -9.99
N THR A 197 -12.68 -10.67 -10.57
CA THR A 197 -11.53 -11.57 -10.48
C THR A 197 -11.03 -11.65 -9.04
N VAL A 198 -10.79 -12.88 -8.55
CA VAL A 198 -10.30 -13.14 -7.19
C VAL A 198 -8.92 -12.51 -7.00
N GLY A 199 -8.72 -11.85 -5.86
CA GLY A 199 -7.48 -11.18 -5.50
C GLY A 199 -7.72 -9.79 -4.94
N ASN A 200 -6.62 -9.03 -4.82
CA ASN A 200 -6.70 -7.62 -4.46
C ASN A 200 -7.01 -6.82 -5.70
N ALA A 201 -8.23 -6.33 -5.73
CA ALA A 201 -8.72 -5.48 -6.77
C ALA A 201 -8.24 -4.05 -6.60
N ILE A 202 -8.01 -3.36 -7.71
CA ILE A 202 -7.47 -2.01 -7.74
C ILE A 202 -7.94 -1.25 -8.98
N GLU A 203 -8.29 0.02 -8.78
CA GLU A 203 -8.49 1.01 -9.82
C GLU A 203 -7.79 2.32 -9.47
N ASN A 204 -7.19 3.00 -10.45
CA ASN A 204 -6.55 4.29 -10.24
C ASN A 204 -7.02 5.33 -11.25
N ILE A 205 -7.44 6.49 -10.75
CA ILE A 205 -7.63 7.69 -11.57
C ILE A 205 -6.51 8.68 -11.24
N TYR A 206 -5.83 9.22 -12.24
CA TYR A 206 -4.69 10.10 -12.06
C TYR A 206 -4.60 11.18 -13.13
N SER A 207 -3.95 12.29 -12.79
CA SER A 207 -3.71 13.37 -13.73
C SER A 207 -2.43 13.17 -14.55
N LEU A 208 -2.56 13.25 -15.86
CA LEU A 208 -1.47 13.21 -16.83
C LEU A 208 -0.76 14.55 -16.99
N LYS A 209 -1.50 15.65 -16.77
CA LYS A 209 -1.06 17.05 -16.86
C LYS A 209 -1.92 17.93 -15.94
N THR A 210 -1.73 19.24 -16.00
CA THR A 210 -2.58 20.20 -15.27
C THR A 210 -4.05 19.98 -15.58
N MET A 211 -4.82 19.58 -14.57
CA MET A 211 -6.27 19.44 -14.66
C MET A 211 -6.95 20.82 -14.78
N PRO A 212 -8.11 20.91 -15.44
CA PRO A 212 -8.92 22.13 -15.48
C PRO A 212 -9.22 22.71 -14.09
N ALA A 213 -9.28 24.04 -14.00
CA ALA A 213 -9.72 24.69 -12.76
C ALA A 213 -11.20 24.43 -12.51
N GLY A 214 -11.56 24.17 -11.25
CA GLY A 214 -12.95 24.00 -10.83
C GLY A 214 -13.14 22.86 -9.82
N SER A 215 -14.40 22.47 -9.63
CA SER A 215 -14.80 21.52 -8.59
C SER A 215 -14.78 20.09 -9.11
N TYR A 216 -14.23 19.19 -8.28
CA TYR A 216 -14.13 17.77 -8.53
C TYR A 216 -14.81 16.97 -7.42
N SER A 217 -15.39 15.83 -7.78
CA SER A 217 -15.96 14.86 -6.84
C SER A 217 -15.43 13.47 -7.15
N LEU A 218 -14.75 12.89 -6.17
CA LEU A 218 -14.27 11.51 -6.20
C LEU A 218 -15.31 10.61 -5.53
N LYS A 219 -15.73 9.55 -6.23
CA LYS A 219 -16.80 8.67 -5.77
C LYS A 219 -16.46 7.20 -5.98
N VAL A 220 -17.09 6.35 -5.18
CA VAL A 220 -17.03 4.89 -5.29
C VAL A 220 -18.42 4.33 -5.57
N ASN A 221 -18.48 3.38 -6.50
CA ASN A 221 -19.69 2.70 -6.93
C ASN A 221 -19.56 1.19 -6.69
N LEU A 222 -20.66 0.51 -6.37
CA LEU A 222 -20.73 -0.95 -6.41
C LEU A 222 -21.59 -1.32 -7.60
N TYR A 223 -20.95 -1.58 -8.75
CA TYR A 223 -21.65 -1.92 -9.97
C TYR A 223 -22.33 -3.28 -9.85
N SER A 224 -21.57 -4.29 -9.42
CA SER A 224 -22.08 -5.65 -9.31
C SER A 224 -21.39 -6.48 -8.21
N GLY A 225 -21.84 -7.73 -8.04
CA GLY A 225 -21.30 -8.64 -7.03
C GLY A 225 -21.83 -8.45 -5.62
N SER A 226 -21.00 -8.63 -4.61
CA SER A 226 -21.39 -8.63 -3.19
C SER A 226 -21.00 -7.34 -2.48
N PRO A 227 -21.48 -7.08 -1.25
CA PRO A 227 -20.96 -5.99 -0.43
C PRO A 227 -19.44 -6.08 -0.25
N ALA A 228 -18.76 -4.95 -0.37
CA ALA A 228 -17.31 -4.85 -0.33
C ALA A 228 -16.84 -3.82 0.70
N ASN A 229 -15.80 -4.17 1.44
CA ASN A 229 -15.01 -3.18 2.16
C ASN A 229 -13.98 -2.60 1.18
N TYR A 230 -13.87 -1.27 1.15
CA TYR A 230 -12.98 -0.58 0.25
C TYR A 230 -12.08 0.40 1.01
N ARG A 231 -10.96 0.74 0.37
CA ARG A 231 -10.08 1.83 0.76
C ARG A 231 -9.79 2.69 -0.46
N VAL A 232 -9.86 4.01 -0.29
CA VAL A 232 -9.42 4.99 -1.29
C VAL A 232 -8.30 5.83 -0.72
N ARG A 233 -7.17 5.89 -1.42
CA ARG A 233 -6.09 6.85 -1.14
C ARG A 233 -6.11 7.93 -2.19
N ALA A 234 -6.29 9.18 -1.77
CA ALA A 234 -6.24 10.35 -2.65
C ALA A 234 -4.98 11.16 -2.37
N ILE A 235 -4.27 11.56 -3.43
CA ILE A 235 -3.19 12.52 -3.43
C ILE A 235 -3.67 13.73 -4.22
N ASN A 236 -3.58 14.92 -3.65
CA ASN A 236 -3.86 16.17 -4.35
C ASN A 236 -2.86 17.24 -3.93
N LYS A 237 -2.05 17.75 -4.88
CA LYS A 237 -1.00 18.76 -4.64
C LYS A 237 -0.09 18.38 -3.45
N GLY A 238 0.31 17.11 -3.39
CA GLY A 238 1.17 16.56 -2.33
C GLY A 238 0.47 16.23 -1.01
N THR A 239 -0.80 16.61 -0.83
CA THR A 239 -1.59 16.20 0.34
C THR A 239 -2.12 14.80 0.13
N VAL A 240 -1.85 13.89 1.06
CA VAL A 240 -2.33 12.51 1.02
C VAL A 240 -3.47 12.33 2.04
N LYS A 241 -4.60 11.79 1.58
CA LYS A 241 -5.74 11.39 2.40
C LYS A 241 -6.10 9.94 2.15
N THR A 242 -6.62 9.28 3.18
CA THR A 242 -7.09 7.90 3.10
C THR A 242 -8.50 7.84 3.63
N TYR A 243 -9.36 7.14 2.89
CA TYR A 243 -10.75 6.87 3.20
C TYR A 243 -10.99 5.37 3.20
N THR A 244 -11.83 4.90 4.11
CA THR A 244 -12.21 3.50 4.21
C THR A 244 -13.70 3.42 4.45
N GLY A 245 -14.35 2.39 3.91
CA GLY A 245 -15.77 2.18 4.13
C GLY A 245 -16.25 0.81 3.67
N THR A 246 -17.55 0.61 3.78
CA THR A 246 -18.25 -0.56 3.24
C THR A 246 -19.29 -0.05 2.26
N ILE A 247 -19.40 -0.69 1.11
CA ILE A 247 -20.44 -0.45 0.11
C ILE A 247 -21.26 -1.73 -0.07
N SER A 248 -22.59 -1.61 0.00
CA SER A 248 -23.51 -2.76 -0.01
C SER A 248 -24.67 -2.60 -0.98
N ALA A 249 -25.06 -1.37 -1.29
CA ALA A 249 -26.11 -1.08 -2.26
C ALA A 249 -25.53 -1.16 -3.68
N LYS A 250 -26.04 -2.09 -4.48
CA LYS A 250 -25.73 -2.18 -5.91
C LYS A 250 -26.29 -0.98 -6.65
N ASN A 251 -25.54 -0.52 -7.65
CA ASN A 251 -25.89 0.59 -8.50
C ASN A 251 -25.36 0.32 -9.93
N ASP A 252 -25.89 -0.74 -10.53
CA ASP A 252 -25.61 -1.22 -11.90
C ASP A 252 -26.05 -0.25 -13.00
N THR A 253 -26.93 0.69 -12.65
CA THR A 253 -27.37 1.80 -13.52
C THR A 253 -26.54 3.08 -13.35
N GLU A 254 -25.51 3.04 -12.49
CA GLU A 254 -24.56 4.13 -12.26
C GLU A 254 -25.20 5.48 -11.92
N VAL A 255 -26.32 5.46 -11.19
CA VAL A 255 -26.96 6.70 -10.75
C VAL A 255 -26.04 7.41 -9.76
N GLN A 256 -25.54 8.60 -10.14
CA GLN A 256 -24.50 9.32 -9.40
C GLN A 256 -24.88 9.65 -7.94
N SER A 257 -26.17 9.83 -7.64
CA SER A 257 -26.65 10.10 -6.27
C SER A 257 -26.57 8.90 -5.35
N ASN A 258 -26.45 7.69 -5.89
CA ASN A 258 -26.38 6.44 -5.14
C ASN A 258 -24.92 6.05 -4.82
N MET A 259 -23.95 6.70 -5.45
CA MET A 259 -22.52 6.46 -5.21
C MET A 259 -22.05 7.11 -3.91
N ILE A 260 -21.06 6.50 -3.27
CA ILE A 260 -20.45 7.06 -2.05
C ILE A 260 -19.52 8.20 -2.46
N ASN A 261 -19.78 9.41 -1.94
CA ASN A 261 -18.88 10.54 -2.10
C ASN A 261 -17.68 10.42 -1.15
N ILE A 262 -16.48 10.27 -1.72
CA ILE A 262 -15.23 10.13 -0.97
C ILE A 262 -14.66 11.50 -0.62
N GLU A 263 -14.48 12.35 -1.62
CA GLU A 263 -13.93 13.68 -1.44
C GLU A 263 -14.48 14.63 -2.49
N THR A 264 -14.62 15.89 -2.10
CA THR A 264 -14.84 17.01 -3.01
C THR A 264 -13.69 18.00 -2.82
N PHE A 265 -13.11 18.46 -3.92
CA PHE A 265 -12.00 19.41 -3.88
C PHE A 265 -12.06 20.37 -5.07
N THR A 266 -11.30 21.46 -4.96
CA THR A 266 -11.14 22.45 -6.04
C THR A 266 -9.69 22.41 -6.53
N LYS A 267 -9.51 22.35 -7.86
CA LYS A 267 -8.19 22.43 -8.51
C LYS A 267 -7.77 23.88 -8.70
#